data_AF-A0A7V9C3K9-F1
#
_entry.id   AF-A0A7V9C3K9-F1
#
_cell.length_a   1.000
_cell.length_b   1.000
_cell.length_c   1.000
_cell.angle_alpha   90.00
_cell.angle_beta   90.00
_cell.angle_gamma   90.00
#
_symmetry.space_group_name_H-M   'P 1'
#
loop_
_entity.id
_entity.type
_entity.pdbx_description
1 polymer ?
#
loop_
_entity_poly.entity_id
_entity_poly.type
_entity_poly.pdbx_seq_one_letter_code
_entity_poly.pdbx_strand_id
1 'polypeptide(L)'
;HVLVPITRRYGFGKTHEFAEAVSKRLASENPGVITTEWLKKKRVGVLLDYHQNGAGKTIASAYSVRPKTGAPVSTPLEWDELTPKLDPSRFTMAAVLRRIEDRGDLFEPVLRGGQSLPRL
;
A
#
# COMPACT_ATOMS: atom_id res chain seq x y z
N HIS A 1 -1.06 1.53 2.37
CA HIS A 1 -0.47 0.65 1.34
C HIS A 1 -1.14 0.98 0.02
N VAL A 2 -0.44 0.87 -1.11
CA VAL A 2 -1.05 0.91 -2.45
C VAL A 2 -1.01 -0.52 -2.99
N LEU A 3 -2.18 -1.08 -3.32
CA LEU A 3 -2.28 -2.44 -3.85
C LEU A 3 -2.61 -2.38 -5.33
N VAL A 4 -1.93 -3.22 -6.12
CA VAL A 4 -2.14 -3.32 -7.57
C VAL A 4 -2.51 -4.77 -7.88
N PRO A 5 -3.80 -5.08 -8.11
CA PRO A 5 -4.23 -6.44 -8.44
C PRO A 5 -3.66 -6.88 -9.79
N ILE A 6 -2.99 -8.04 -9.83
CA ILE A 6 -2.40 -8.59 -11.05
C ILE A 6 -2.88 -10.01 -11.33
N THR A 7 -2.80 -10.43 -12.59
CA THR A 7 -3.05 -11.83 -12.97
C THR A 7 -2.09 -12.79 -12.26
N ARG A 8 -2.59 -13.93 -11.77
CA ARG A 8 -1.82 -14.96 -11.04
C ARG A 8 -0.96 -15.83 -11.96
N ARG A 9 -0.11 -15.21 -12.77
CA ARG A 9 0.83 -15.89 -13.69
C ARG A 9 2.29 -15.46 -13.51
N TYR A 10 2.55 -14.54 -12.58
CA TYR A 10 3.87 -14.01 -12.29
C TYR A 10 4.31 -14.50 -10.90
N GLY A 11 5.55 -14.99 -10.80
CA GLY A 11 6.16 -15.32 -9.53
C GLY A 11 6.74 -14.10 -8.82
N PHE A 12 7.13 -14.27 -7.55
CA PHE A 12 7.69 -13.21 -6.70
C PHE A 12 8.87 -12.45 -7.33
N GLY A 13 9.75 -13.14 -8.07
CA GLY A 13 10.86 -12.47 -8.76
C GLY A 13 10.39 -11.42 -9.76
N LYS A 14 9.37 -11.74 -10.56
CA LYS A 14 8.83 -10.80 -11.57
C LYS A 14 8.01 -9.67 -10.96
N THR A 15 7.25 -9.93 -9.90
CA THR A 15 6.54 -8.86 -9.19
C THR A 15 7.50 -7.94 -8.46
N HIS A 16 8.58 -8.47 -7.90
CA HIS A 16 9.64 -7.69 -7.26
C HIS A 16 10.40 -6.82 -8.27
N GLU A 17 10.87 -7.37 -9.39
CA GLU A 17 11.53 -6.61 -10.47
C GLU A 17 10.65 -5.43 -10.94
N PHE A 18 9.35 -5.68 -11.14
CA PHE A 18 8.40 -4.63 -11.52
C PHE A 18 8.25 -3.55 -10.45
N ALA A 19 8.03 -3.93 -9.20
CA ALA A 19 7.89 -2.97 -8.10
C ALA A 19 9.17 -2.15 -7.88
N GLU A 20 10.34 -2.77 -8.06
CA GLU A 20 11.65 -2.11 -8.00
C GLU A 20 11.80 -1.08 -9.13
N ALA A 21 11.48 -1.45 -10.37
CA ALA A 21 11.56 -0.54 -11.52
C ALA A 21 10.66 0.70 -11.33
N VAL A 22 9.41 0.49 -10.90
CA VAL A 22 8.47 1.59 -10.58
C VAL A 22 9.03 2.46 -9.46
N SER A 23 9.53 1.87 -8.38
CA SER A 23 10.05 2.61 -7.21
C SER A 23 11.28 3.44 -7.57
N LYS A 24 12.22 2.86 -8.33
CA LYS A 24 13.44 3.57 -8.79
C LYS A 24 13.09 4.72 -9.73
N ARG A 25 12.16 4.51 -10.66
CA ARG A 25 11.69 5.57 -11.56
C ARG A 25 11.08 6.74 -10.79
N LEU A 26 10.14 6.47 -9.89
CA LEU A 26 9.50 7.50 -9.06
C LEU A 26 10.51 8.23 -8.17
N ALA A 27 11.48 7.52 -7.59
CA ALA A 27 12.55 8.14 -6.80
C ALA A 27 13.43 9.06 -7.65
N SER A 28 13.75 8.67 -8.89
CA SER A 28 14.55 9.50 -9.80
C SER A 28 13.83 10.77 -10.25
N GLU A 29 12.50 10.70 -10.42
CA GLU A 29 11.67 11.85 -10.83
C GLU A 29 11.32 12.78 -9.66
N ASN A 30 11.41 12.30 -8.42
CA ASN A 30 11.00 13.04 -7.23
C ASN A 30 12.10 13.07 -6.15
N PRO A 31 13.32 13.56 -6.47
CA PRO A 31 14.43 13.56 -5.53
C PRO A 31 14.10 14.38 -4.28
N GLY A 32 14.46 13.85 -3.10
CA GLY A 32 14.19 14.48 -1.80
C GLY A 32 12.80 14.22 -1.24
N VAL A 33 11.84 13.81 -2.07
CA VAL A 33 10.48 13.43 -1.65
C VAL A 33 10.34 11.90 -1.55
N ILE A 34 10.90 11.18 -2.52
CA ILE A 34 10.82 9.72 -2.63
C ILE A 34 12.23 9.13 -2.61
N THR A 35 12.40 7.97 -1.95
CA THR A 35 13.67 7.24 -1.92
C THR A 35 13.48 5.72 -2.00
N THR A 36 14.50 5.03 -2.50
CA THR A 36 14.66 3.56 -2.40
C THR A 36 15.79 3.17 -1.44
N GLU A 37 16.37 4.13 -0.70
CA GLU A 37 17.46 3.87 0.25
C GLU A 37 16.97 3.05 1.44
N TRP A 38 17.55 1.87 1.63
CA TRP A 38 17.16 0.96 2.69
C TRP A 38 17.64 1.42 4.06
N LEU A 39 18.82 2.04 4.18
CA LEU A 39 19.39 2.44 5.45
C LEU A 39 18.70 3.69 5.99
N LYS A 40 17.93 3.56 7.09
CA LYS A 40 17.18 4.67 7.71
C LYS A 40 18.02 5.92 7.93
N LYS A 41 19.29 5.78 8.33
CA LYS A 41 20.22 6.89 8.55
C LYS A 41 20.61 7.69 7.31
N LYS A 42 20.39 7.13 6.11
CA LYS A 42 20.69 7.76 4.81
C LYS A 42 19.43 8.20 4.07
N ARG A 43 18.23 7.89 4.59
CA ARG A 43 16.97 8.19 3.91
C ARG A 43 16.66 9.69 4.00
N VAL A 44 16.39 10.27 2.85
CA VAL A 44 15.73 11.58 2.70
C VAL A 44 14.44 11.33 1.93
N GLY A 45 13.32 11.79 2.47
CA GLY A 45 11.99 11.52 1.91
C GLY A 45 11.36 10.18 2.34
N VAL A 46 10.30 9.78 1.64
CA VAL A 46 9.51 8.58 1.92
C VAL A 46 10.09 7.38 1.17
N LEU A 47 10.29 6.28 1.89
CA LEU A 47 10.73 5.01 1.29
C LEU A 47 9.57 4.34 0.54
N LEU A 48 9.76 4.09 -0.76
CA LEU A 48 8.95 3.12 -1.49
C LEU A 48 9.53 1.72 -1.29
N ASP A 49 8.91 0.96 -0.38
CA ASP A 49 9.40 -0.35 0.03
C ASP A 49 8.93 -1.47 -0.91
N TYR A 50 9.58 -1.59 -2.08
CA TYR A 50 9.28 -2.66 -3.04
C TYR A 50 9.64 -4.06 -2.52
N HIS A 51 10.49 -4.18 -1.48
CA HIS A 51 10.89 -5.47 -0.91
C HIS A 51 9.74 -6.22 -0.23
N GLN A 52 8.60 -5.56 0.01
CA GLN A 52 7.36 -6.22 0.45
C GLN A 52 6.84 -7.26 -0.57
N ASN A 53 7.30 -7.20 -1.82
CA ASN A 53 6.98 -8.18 -2.87
C ASN A 53 7.89 -9.41 -2.88
N GLY A 54 8.68 -9.64 -1.82
CA GLY A 54 9.50 -10.84 -1.67
C GLY A 54 8.70 -12.06 -1.19
N ALA A 55 9.19 -13.26 -1.50
CA ALA A 55 8.60 -14.50 -1.00
C ALA A 55 8.61 -14.54 0.54
N GLY A 56 7.49 -14.98 1.15
CA GLY A 56 7.34 -15.07 2.61
C GLY A 56 7.15 -13.73 3.33
N LYS A 57 7.10 -12.60 2.61
CA LYS A 57 6.76 -11.30 3.20
C LYS A 57 5.26 -11.24 3.53
N THR A 58 4.95 -10.52 4.60
CA THR A 58 3.57 -10.30 5.07
C THR A 58 3.28 -8.82 5.15
N ILE A 59 2.02 -8.46 4.94
CA ILE A 59 1.49 -7.12 5.19
C ILE A 59 0.27 -7.25 6.10
N ALA A 60 -0.04 -6.19 6.86
CA ALA A 60 -1.31 -6.11 7.56
C ALA A 60 -2.46 -6.16 6.53
N SER A 61 -3.42 -7.05 6.75
CA SER A 61 -4.56 -7.21 5.83
C SER A 61 -5.46 -5.96 5.86
N ALA A 62 -6.23 -5.77 4.80
CA ALA A 62 -7.35 -4.83 4.83
C ALA A 62 -8.26 -5.16 6.03
N TYR A 63 -8.74 -4.12 6.70
CA TYR A 63 -9.59 -4.17 7.89
C TYR A 63 -8.97 -4.82 9.15
N SER A 64 -7.67 -5.15 9.14
CA SER A 64 -7.00 -5.61 10.36
C SER A 64 -6.81 -4.48 11.39
N VAL A 65 -7.07 -4.80 12.66
CA VAL A 65 -6.77 -3.93 13.80
C VAL A 65 -5.26 -3.89 14.03
N ARG A 66 -4.73 -2.72 14.37
CA ARG A 66 -3.30 -2.52 14.64
C ARG A 66 -3.05 -2.41 16.15
N PRO A 67 -1.95 -3.00 16.67
CA PRO A 67 -1.58 -2.91 18.08
C PRO A 67 -0.95 -1.54 18.39
N LYS A 68 -1.76 -0.49 18.30
CA LYS A 68 -1.41 0.90 18.60
C LYS A 68 -2.50 1.50 19.49
N THR A 69 -2.17 2.54 20.25
CA THR A 69 -3.16 3.29 21.05
C THR A 69 -4.36 3.70 20.18
N GLY A 70 -5.56 3.44 20.68
CA GLY A 70 -6.81 3.67 19.95
C GLY A 70 -7.23 2.55 18.99
N ALA A 71 -6.45 1.45 18.89
CA ALA A 71 -6.73 0.29 18.06
C ALA A 71 -7.15 0.65 16.61
N PRO A 72 -6.35 1.47 15.89
CA PRO A 72 -6.69 1.88 14.54
C PRO A 72 -6.67 0.69 13.58
N VAL A 73 -7.43 0.80 12.51
CA VAL A 73 -7.69 -0.26 11.54
C VAL A 73 -7.02 0.08 10.20
N SER A 74 -6.43 -0.92 9.55
CA SER A 74 -5.88 -0.81 8.21
C SER A 74 -7.00 -0.64 7.18
N THR A 75 -7.43 0.60 6.97
CA THR A 75 -8.69 0.92 6.28
C THR A 75 -8.46 1.29 4.82
N PRO A 76 -9.10 0.58 3.86
CA PRO A 76 -9.17 1.00 2.46
C PRO A 76 -9.86 2.36 2.31
N LEU A 77 -9.33 3.20 1.41
CA LEU A 77 -9.78 4.57 1.17
C LEU A 77 -9.99 4.80 -0.33
N GLU A 78 -10.85 5.76 -0.64
CA GLU A 78 -10.94 6.37 -1.96
C GLU A 78 -9.80 7.38 -2.16
N TRP A 79 -9.48 7.69 -3.42
CA TRP A 79 -8.33 8.53 -3.75
C TRP A 79 -8.50 9.99 -3.31
N ASP A 80 -9.73 10.51 -3.32
CA ASP A 80 -10.09 11.86 -2.90
C ASP A 80 -9.97 12.08 -1.38
N GLU A 81 -9.96 11.01 -0.58
CA GLU A 81 -9.74 11.07 0.86
C GLU A 81 -8.27 11.32 1.23
N LEU A 82 -7.33 11.13 0.30
CA LEU A 82 -5.89 11.31 0.52
C LEU A 82 -5.51 12.80 0.55
N THR A 83 -5.96 13.49 1.60
CA THR A 83 -5.72 14.92 1.82
C THR A 83 -4.73 15.14 2.98
N PRO A 84 -4.13 16.34 3.11
CA PRO A 84 -3.30 16.68 4.27
C PRO A 84 -3.99 16.58 5.63
N LYS A 85 -5.34 16.50 5.66
CA LYS A 85 -6.14 16.36 6.88
C LYS A 85 -6.40 14.90 7.25
N LEU A 86 -5.97 13.94 6.42
CA LEU A 86 -6.16 12.53 6.68
C LEU A 86 -5.38 12.11 7.93
N ASP A 87 -6.09 11.58 8.91
CA ASP A 87 -5.51 11.05 10.14
C ASP A 87 -5.84 9.56 10.27
N PRO A 88 -4.86 8.66 10.06
CA PRO A 88 -5.04 7.22 10.20
C PRO A 88 -5.54 6.77 11.58
N SER A 89 -5.31 7.57 12.63
CA SER A 89 -5.73 7.23 14.00
C SER A 89 -7.24 7.29 14.20
N ARG A 90 -7.96 8.03 13.33
CA ARG A 90 -9.42 8.18 13.40
C ARG A 90 -10.18 6.95 12.93
N PHE A 91 -9.52 6.03 12.23
CA PHE A 91 -10.13 4.79 11.76
C PHE A 91 -10.09 3.72 12.85
N THR A 92 -10.89 3.90 13.90
CA THR A 92 -11.07 2.90 14.96
C THR A 92 -12.01 1.78 14.50
N MET A 93 -12.08 0.68 15.25
CA MET A 93 -13.02 -0.42 14.96
C MET A 93 -14.46 0.06 14.77
N ALA A 94 -14.97 0.90 15.69
CA ALA A 94 -16.33 1.42 15.61
C ALA A 94 -16.54 2.35 14.40
N ALA A 95 -15.56 3.21 14.09
CA ALA A 95 -15.64 4.10 12.95
C ALA A 95 -15.62 3.33 11.62
N VAL A 96 -14.80 2.28 11.52
CA VAL A 96 -14.67 1.47 10.30
C VAL A 96 -15.88 0.58 10.08
N LEU A 97 -16.48 0.00 11.12
CA LEU A 97 -17.73 -0.75 10.98
C LEU A 97 -18.84 0.14 10.41
N ARG A 98 -19.04 1.33 10.99
CA ARG A 98 -20.01 2.31 10.47
C ARG A 98 -19.70 2.72 9.03
N ARG A 99 -18.42 2.93 8.72
CA ARG A 99 -17.98 3.25 7.36
C ARG A 99 -18.35 2.14 6.37
N ILE A 100 -18.18 0.87 6.72
CA ILE A 100 -18.55 -0.26 5.86
C ILE A 100 -20.06 -0.29 5.63
N GLU A 101 -20.87 0.01 6.65
CA GLU A 101 -22.33 0.14 6.51
C GLU A 101 -22.70 1.29 5.55
N ASP A 102 -22.02 2.44 5.65
CA ASP A 102 -22.31 3.63 4.86
C ASP A 102 -21.78 3.58 3.42
N ARG A 103 -20.65 2.91 3.19
CA ARG A 103 -19.88 2.95 1.92
C ARG A 103 -19.75 1.60 1.22
N GLY A 104 -20.09 0.50 1.88
CA GLY A 104 -19.76 -0.84 1.43
C GLY A 104 -18.27 -1.18 1.56
N ASP A 105 -17.86 -2.27 0.93
CA ASP A 105 -16.46 -2.72 0.95
C ASP A 105 -15.65 -2.09 -0.19
N LEU A 106 -14.89 -1.03 0.14
CA LEU A 106 -13.99 -0.37 -0.81
C LEU A 106 -12.80 -1.24 -1.25
N PHE A 107 -12.55 -2.36 -0.57
CA PHE A 107 -11.51 -3.32 -0.97
C PHE A 107 -12.02 -4.38 -1.93
N GLU A 108 -13.33 -4.57 -2.06
CA GLU A 108 -13.94 -5.60 -2.92
C GLU A 108 -13.41 -5.57 -4.36
N PRO A 109 -13.19 -4.40 -5.01
CA PRO A 109 -12.67 -4.37 -6.38
C PRO A 109 -11.30 -5.02 -6.55
N VAL A 110 -10.45 -5.05 -5.50
CA VAL A 110 -9.13 -5.72 -5.52
C VAL A 110 -9.24 -7.23 -5.72
N LEU A 111 -10.40 -7.82 -5.40
CA LEU A 111 -10.68 -9.24 -5.59
C LEU A 111 -11.09 -9.56 -7.03
N ARG A 112 -11.52 -8.55 -7.80
CA ARG A 112 -12.08 -8.71 -9.14
C ARG A 112 -10.98 -8.63 -10.21
N GLY A 113 -10.42 -9.79 -10.54
CA GLY A 113 -9.42 -9.93 -11.61
C GLY A 113 -8.12 -9.17 -11.32
N GLY A 114 -7.24 -9.12 -12.32
CA GLY A 114 -5.99 -8.38 -12.19
C GLY A 114 -5.42 -8.03 -13.54
N GLN A 115 -4.63 -6.97 -13.58
CA GLN A 115 -3.98 -6.54 -14.82
C GLN A 115 -2.73 -7.36 -15.11
N SER A 116 -2.29 -7.34 -16.37
CA SER A 116 -1.00 -7.91 -16.75
C SER A 116 0.11 -6.92 -16.42
N LEU A 117 1.24 -7.40 -15.92
CA LEU A 117 2.42 -6.55 -15.81
C LEU A 117 2.92 -6.21 -17.23
N PRO A 118 3.29 -4.95 -17.49
CA PRO A 118 3.88 -4.55 -18.76
C PRO A 118 5.26 -5.21 -18.92
N ARG A 119 5.76 -5.22 -20.16
CA ARG A 119 7.18 -5.51 -20.40
C ARG A 119 8.00 -4.31 -19.94
N LEU A 120 8.96 -4.56 -19.04
CA LEU A 120 9.91 -3.57 -18.55
C LEU A 120 11.03 -3.34 -19.56
#